data_AF-A0A0C4E087-F1
#
_entry.id   AF-A0A0C4E087-F1
#
_cell.length_a   1.000
_cell.length_b   1.000
_cell.length_c   1.000
_cell.angle_alpha   90.00
_cell.angle_beta   90.00
_cell.angle_gamma   90.00
#
_symmetry.space_group_name_H-M   'P 1'
#
loop_
_entity.id
_entity.type
_entity.pdbx_description
1 polymer ?
#
loop_
_entity_poly.entity_id
_entity_poly.type
_entity_poly.pdbx_seq_one_letter_code
_entity_poly.pdbx_strand_id
1 'polypeptide(L)'
;MCDFEEFIFTCGCSEQRLQSYCHYARNDPQHRCRRVRKLRSVWDQNVECERHMRERWMQWQWQQQQQQQQQQQQQGGQGQGGQAA
;
A
#
# COMPACT_ATOMS: atom_id res chain seq x y z
N MET A 1 27.54 3.58 14.70
CA MET A 1 26.98 3.47 13.33
C MET A 1 25.47 3.48 13.46
N CYS A 2 24.73 3.82 12.41
CA CYS A 2 23.27 3.66 12.45
C CYS A 2 22.93 2.22 12.04
N ASP A 3 22.09 1.58 12.83
CA ASP A 3 21.63 0.22 12.57
C ASP A 3 20.26 0.25 11.92
N PHE A 4 20.09 -0.58 10.89
CA PHE A 4 18.84 -0.71 10.15
C PHE A 4 18.39 -2.16 10.08
N GLU A 5 17.09 -2.32 9.94
CA GLU A 5 16.44 -3.57 9.57
C GLU A 5 15.80 -3.41 8.20
N GLU A 6 15.76 -4.48 7.43
CA GLU A 6 15.08 -4.51 6.13
C GLU A 6 13.92 -5.48 6.18
N PHE A 7 12.77 -5.06 5.66
CA PHE A 7 11.56 -5.83 5.59
C PHE A 7 11.26 -6.10 4.12
N ILE A 8 11.18 -7.37 3.73
CA ILE A 8 10.90 -7.79 2.34
C ILE A 8 9.46 -8.28 2.29
N PHE A 9 8.66 -7.74 1.38
CA PHE A 9 7.23 -8.04 1.28
C PHE A 9 6.95 -8.99 0.11
N THR A 10 5.83 -9.71 0.17
CA THR A 10 5.43 -10.66 -0.89
C THR A 10 5.18 -10.00 -2.25
N CYS A 11 4.89 -8.69 -2.26
CA CYS A 11 4.77 -7.89 -3.47
C CYS A 11 6.12 -7.50 -4.10
N GLY A 12 7.25 -7.97 -3.55
CA GLY A 12 8.60 -7.67 -4.03
C GLY A 12 9.16 -6.31 -3.59
N CYS A 13 8.43 -5.55 -2.77
CA CYS A 13 8.95 -4.33 -2.16
C CYS A 13 9.89 -4.65 -1.00
N SER A 14 10.83 -3.75 -0.72
CA SER A 14 11.53 -3.73 0.57
C SER A 14 11.45 -2.36 1.25
N GLU A 15 11.42 -2.37 2.58
CA GLU A 15 11.46 -1.18 3.42
C GLU A 15 12.60 -1.27 4.43
N GLN A 16 13.40 -0.21 4.56
CA GLN A 16 14.44 -0.11 5.58
C GLN A 16 13.95 0.73 6.75
N ARG A 17 14.01 0.18 7.96
CA ARG A 17 13.68 0.90 9.20
C ARG A 17 14.93 1.09 10.04
N LEU A 18 15.06 2.29 10.62
CA LEU A 18 16.16 2.59 11.52
C LEU A 18 15.88 1.96 12.88
N GLN A 19 16.78 1.08 13.33
CA GLN A 19 16.71 0.43 14.63
C GLN A 19 17.46 1.25 15.69
N SER A 20 18.63 1.79 15.35
CA SER A 20 19.43 2.56 16.30
C SER A 20 20.18 3.71 15.63
N TYR A 21 20.17 4.87 16.28
CA TYR A 21 20.97 6.03 15.86
C TYR A 21 22.42 5.88 16.34
N CYS A 22 23.36 6.29 15.48
CA CYS A 22 24.77 6.45 15.88
C CYS A 22 24.92 7.56 16.94
N HIS A 23 26.06 7.62 17.63
CA HIS A 23 26.32 8.64 18.66
C HIS A 23 26.04 10.08 18.20
N TYR A 24 26.40 10.41 16.96
CA TYR A 24 26.19 11.76 16.40
C TYR A 24 24.72 12.03 16.06
N ALA A 25 23.99 11.01 15.62
CA ALA A 25 22.61 11.16 15.17
C ALA A 25 21.57 11.09 16.30
N ARG A 26 21.97 10.65 17.50
CA ARG A 26 21.07 10.54 18.66
C ARG A 26 20.52 11.87 19.15
N ASN A 27 21.26 12.97 18.96
CA ASN A 27 20.93 14.28 19.53
C ASN A 27 20.49 15.31 18.49
N ASP A 28 20.45 14.94 17.20
CA ASP A 28 20.09 15.85 16.11
C ASP A 28 19.09 15.15 15.18
N PRO A 29 17.78 15.49 15.26
CA PRO A 29 16.74 14.92 14.42
C PRO A 29 16.95 15.15 12.92
N GLN A 30 17.70 16.20 12.55
CA GLN A 30 18.03 16.52 11.15
C GLN A 30 19.32 15.84 10.70
N HIS A 31 19.98 15.08 11.59
CA HIS A 31 21.23 14.41 11.28
C HIS A 31 21.03 13.32 10.23
N ARG A 32 21.26 13.67 8.97
CA ARG A 32 21.39 12.69 7.89
C ARG A 32 22.72 11.98 8.06
N CYS A 33 22.73 10.87 8.78
CA CYS A 33 23.95 10.07 9.01
C CYS A 33 24.52 9.60 7.65
N ARG A 34 25.61 10.24 7.20
CA ARG A 34 26.34 9.91 5.96
C ARG A 34 27.43 8.86 6.19
N ARG A 35 27.55 8.34 7.41
CA ARG A 35 28.53 7.31 7.78
C ARG A 35 27.96 5.91 7.52
N VAL A 36 28.82 4.90 7.71
CA VAL A 36 28.53 3.46 7.56
C VAL A 36 27.18 3.11 8.18
N ARG A 37 26.29 2.59 7.34
CA ARG A 37 25.00 1.98 7.70
C ARG A 37 25.23 0.49 7.86
N LYS A 38 24.72 -0.10 8.95
CA LYS A 38 24.80 -1.54 9.16
C LYS A 38 23.39 -2.12 9.07
N LEU A 39 23.19 -3.02 8.11
CA LEU A 39 22.01 -3.87 8.08
C LEU A 39 22.18 -4.96 9.14
N ARG A 40 21.26 -5.01 10.11
CA ARG A 40 21.31 -5.96 11.22
C ARG A 40 20.57 -7.24 10.91
N SER A 41 19.36 -7.08 10.38
CA SER A 41 18.43 -8.17 10.12
C SER A 41 17.65 -7.89 8.85
N VAL A 42 17.28 -8.98 8.18
CA VAL A 42 16.36 -8.99 7.06
C VAL A 42 15.17 -9.85 7.48
N TRP A 43 13.96 -9.31 7.30
CA TRP A 43 12.73 -9.92 7.75
C TRP A 43 11.78 -10.10 6.59
N ASP A 44 11.53 -11.35 6.21
CA ASP A 44 10.48 -11.68 5.25
C ASP A 44 9.11 -11.45 5.90
N GLN A 45 8.33 -10.56 5.27
CA GLN A 45 6.96 -10.27 5.63
C GLN A 45 6.06 -11.14 4.76
N ASN A 46 5.26 -11.99 5.39
CA ASN A 46 4.26 -12.83 4.71
C ASN A 46 3.02 -12.03 4.24
N VAL A 47 3.18 -10.74 3.99
CA VAL A 47 2.13 -9.80 3.58
C VAL A 47 2.67 -8.85 2.51
N GLU A 48 1.76 -8.22 1.78
CA GLU A 48 2.12 -7.14 0.85
C GLU A 48 2.47 -5.86 1.62
N CYS A 49 3.18 -4.93 0.98
CA CYS A 49 3.43 -3.62 1.56
C CYS A 49 2.15 -2.78 1.63
N GLU A 50 2.12 -1.79 2.51
CA GLU A 50 0.92 -0.96 2.74
C GLU A 50 0.41 -0.29 1.46
N ARG A 51 1.32 0.14 0.58
CA ARG A 51 0.96 0.76 -0.70
C ARG A 51 0.15 -0.19 -1.59
N HIS A 52 0.67 -1.39 -1.84
CA HIS A 52 -0.02 -2.36 -2.70
C HIS A 52 -1.29 -2.90 -2.04
N MET A 53 -1.31 -3.07 -0.71
CA MET A 53 -2.54 -3.39 0.02
C MET A 53 -3.63 -2.32 -0.21
N ARG A 54 -3.25 -1.04 -0.15
CA ARG A 54 -4.17 0.09 -0.38
C ARG A 54 -4.65 0.16 -1.82
N GLU A 55 -3.76 0.00 -2.78
CA GLU A 55 -4.09 -0.03 -4.22
C GLU A 55 -5.08 -1.16 -4.53
N ARG A 56 -4.82 -2.37 -4.02
CA ARG A 56 -5.72 -3.53 -4.15
C ARG A 56 -7.10 -3.24 -3.56
N TRP A 57 -7.15 -2.60 -2.39
CA TRP A 57 -8.42 -2.23 -1.74
C TRP A 57 -9.23 -1.22 -2.57
N MET A 58 -8.58 -0.18 -3.09
CA MET A 58 -9.22 0.81 -3.96
C MET A 58 -9.75 0.19 -5.25
N GLN A 59 -9.00 -0.72 -5.86
CA GLN A 59 -9.43 -1.44 -7.07
C GLN A 59 -10.69 -2.28 -6.80
N TRP A 60 -10.71 -3.04 -5.69
CA TRP A 60 -11.88 -3.82 -5.30
C TRP A 60 -13.12 -2.93 -5.09
N GLN A 61 -12.95 -1.80 -4.40
CA GLN A 61 -14.04 -0.86 -4.15
C GLN A 61 -14.62 -0.29 -5.45
N TRP A 62 -13.76 0.07 -6.41
CA TRP A 62 -14.19 0.58 -7.71
C TRP A 62 -14.96 -0.47 -8.52
N GLN A 63 -14.47 -1.72 -8.53
CA GLN A 63 -15.16 -2.83 -9.21
C GLN A 63 -16.56 -3.06 -8.65
N GLN A 64 -16.73 -2.96 -7.32
CA GLN A 64 -18.05 -3.05 -6.68
C GLN A 64 -18.99 -1.94 -7.15
N GLN A 65 -18.49 -0.69 -7.19
CA GLN A 65 -19.30 0.44 -7.63
C GLN A 65 -19.74 0.31 -9.10
N GLN A 66 -18.84 -0.18 -9.97
CA GLN A 66 -19.18 -0.42 -11.37
C GLN A 66 -20.28 -1.48 -11.53
N GLN A 67 -20.21 -2.58 -10.79
CA GLN A 67 -21.25 -3.61 -10.83
C GLN A 67 -22.62 -3.06 -10.40
N GLN A 68 -22.66 -2.21 -9.37
CA GLN A 68 -23.93 -1.58 -8.93
C GLN A 68 -24.51 -0.64 -9.99
N GLN A 69 -23.68 0.18 -10.65
CA GLN A 69 -24.15 1.07 -11.72
C GLN A 69 -24.69 0.28 -12.92
N GLN A 70 -24.04 -0.83 -13.29
CA GLN A 70 -24.50 -1.70 -14.39
C GLN A 70 -25.86 -2.33 -14.09
N GLN A 71 -26.11 -2.75 -12.84
CA GLN A 71 -27.42 -3.30 -12.45
C GLN A 71 -28.53 -2.25 -12.48
N GLN A 72 -28.26 -1.00 -12.09
CA GLN A 72 -29.26 0.08 -12.14
C GLN A 72 -29.66 0.43 -13.59
N GLN A 73 -28.70 0.46 -14.53
CA GLN A 73 -29.01 0.74 -15.94
C GLN A 73 -29.87 -0.36 -16.58
N GLN A 74 -29.66 -1.63 -16.24
CA GLN A 74 -30.48 -2.73 -16.77
C GLN A 74 -31.92 -2.67 -16.26
N GLN A 75 -32.16 -2.24 -15.03
CA GLN A 75 -33.51 -2.12 -14.47
C GLN A 75 -34.26 -0.87 -14.97
N GLY A 76 -33.55 0.22 -15.29
CA GLY A 76 -34.15 1.44 -15.84
C GLY A 76 -34.57 1.35 -17.32
N GLY A 77 -34.02 0.41 -18.09
CA GLY A 77 -34.29 0.27 -19.53
C GLY A 77 -35.57 -0.52 -19.89
N GLN A 78 -36.20 -1.20 -18.94
CA GLN A 78 -37.40 -2.03 -19.20
C GLN A 78 -38.74 -1.29 -18.99
N GLY A 79 -38.72 0.01 -18.67
CA GLY A 79 -39.93 0.79 -18.32
C GLY A 79 -40.60 1.61 -19.44
N GLN A 80 -40.05 1.68 -20.66
CA GLN A 80 -40.62 2.48 -21.77
C GLN A 80 -40.72 1.64 -23.05
N GLY A 81 -41.72 0.77 -23.14
CA GLY A 81 -41.92 -0.03 -24.36
C GLY A 81 -43.32 -0.63 -24.54
N GLY A 82 -44.30 -0.27 -23.72
CA GLY A 82 -45.64 -0.88 -23.79
C GLY A 82 -46.75 0.12 -23.58
N GLN A 83 -47.10 0.87 -24.63
CA GLN A 83 -48.44 1.42 -24.86
C GLN A 83 -48.49 2.10 -26.23
N ALA A 84 -48.67 1.29 -27.28
CA ALA A 84 -49.11 1.77 -28.59
C ALA A 84 -49.87 0.63 -29.28
N ALA A 85 -51.20 0.60 -29.07
CA ALA A 85 -52.24 0.15 -30.00
C ALA A 85 -53.58 0.10 -29.25
#